data_AF-A0A2V7EDH4-F1
#
_entry.id   AF-A0A2V7EDH4-F1
#
_cell.length_a   1.000
_cell.length_b   1.000
_cell.length_c   1.000
_cell.angle_alpha   90.00
_cell.angle_beta   90.00
_cell.angle_gamma   90.00
#
_symmetry.space_group_name_H-M   'P 1'
#
loop_
_entity.id
_entity.type
_entity.pdbx_description
1 polymer ?
#
loop_
_entity_poly.entity_id
_entity_poly.type
_entity_poly.pdbx_seq_one_letter_code
_entity_poly.pdbx_strand_id
1 'polypeptide(L)'
;FVTSFVSPAVMLYDQSTRPVMSDLRAKYGSDTAAITREINQWRKSHPEPRATLSQVADQIEYVRKVAGVDHVGIGSDFDGITEVVQGLEDVSTFPVLFAELARRGWSDADLRKLAGENFLRVFAEAE
;
A
#
# COMPACT_ATOMS: atom_id res chain seq x y z
N PHE A 1 -0.52 2.72 -3.23
CA PHE A 1 -1.06 2.07 -2.02
C PHE A 1 -0.01 2.20 -0.94
N VAL A 2 -0.37 2.63 0.27
CA VAL A 2 0.59 2.70 1.39
C VAL A 2 1.11 1.29 1.70
N THR A 3 2.41 1.07 1.51
CA THR A 3 3.03 -0.27 1.50
C THR A 3 2.89 -1.00 2.84
N SER A 4 3.00 -0.29 3.96
CA SER A 4 2.86 -0.85 5.30
C SER A 4 1.42 -1.21 5.69
N PHE A 5 0.42 -0.69 4.98
CA PHE A 5 -0.98 -1.08 5.24
C PHE A 5 -1.34 -2.39 4.56
N VAL A 6 -0.67 -2.72 3.45
CA VAL A 6 -0.96 -3.92 2.65
C VAL A 6 -0.02 -5.08 2.95
N SER A 7 1.19 -4.82 3.46
CA SER A 7 2.17 -5.86 3.78
C SER A 7 2.52 -5.88 5.27
N PRO A 8 2.18 -6.96 6.00
CA PRO A 8 2.59 -7.13 7.39
C PRO A 8 4.12 -7.11 7.57
N ALA A 9 4.87 -7.60 6.59
CA ALA A 9 6.33 -7.57 6.63
C ALA A 9 6.87 -6.13 6.59
N VAL A 10 6.31 -5.28 5.72
CA VAL A 10 6.65 -3.85 5.66
C VAL A 10 6.24 -3.14 6.94
N MET A 11 5.04 -3.42 7.46
CA MET A 11 4.59 -2.89 8.74
C MET A 11 5.56 -3.22 9.90
N LEU A 12 5.99 -4.48 10.00
CA LEU A 12 6.92 -4.91 11.04
C LEU A 12 8.31 -4.28 10.86
N TYR A 13 8.76 -4.14 9.61
CA TYR A 13 9.98 -3.43 9.29
C TYR A 13 9.91 -1.96 9.75
N ASP A 14 8.84 -1.23 9.39
CA ASP A 14 8.61 0.15 9.83
C ASP A 14 8.63 0.27 11.36
N GLN A 15 7.98 -0.65 12.06
CA GLN A 15 7.99 -0.70 13.53
C GLN A 15 9.40 -0.90 14.08
N SER A 16 10.23 -1.73 13.45
CA SER A 16 11.62 -1.96 13.86
C SER A 16 12.52 -0.74 13.66
N THR A 17 12.20 0.14 12.70
CA THR A 17 12.97 1.37 12.47
C THR A 17 12.75 2.45 13.52
N ARG A 18 11.61 2.43 14.22
CA ARG A 18 11.23 3.46 15.21
C ARG A 18 12.22 3.61 16.37
N PRO A 19 12.61 2.54 17.09
CA PRO A 19 13.61 2.66 18.16
C PRO A 19 14.95 3.14 17.62
N VAL A 20 15.39 2.64 16.46
CA VAL A 20 16.64 3.07 15.81
C VAL A 20 16.62 4.57 15.53
N MET A 21 15.53 5.08 14.95
CA MET A 21 15.37 6.52 14.69
C MET A 21 15.31 7.34 15.97
N SER A 22 14.72 6.81 17.05
CA SER A 22 14.71 7.46 18.37
C SER A 22 16.13 7.60 18.92
N ASP A 23 16.92 6.52 18.88
CA ASP A 23 18.30 6.50 19.37
C ASP A 23 19.20 7.44 18.56
N LEU A 24 19.05 7.44 17.23
CA LEU A 24 19.80 8.35 16.35
C LEU A 24 19.46 9.82 16.61
N ARG A 25 18.17 10.14 16.83
CA ARG A 25 17.74 11.50 17.18
C ARG A 25 18.26 11.92 18.56
N ALA A 26 18.27 11.02 19.53
CA ALA A 26 18.85 11.30 20.85
C ALA A 26 20.37 11.55 20.77
N LYS A 27 21.07 10.81 19.90
CA LYS A 27 22.53 10.91 19.71
C LYS A 27 22.97 12.16 18.93
N TYR A 28 22.27 12.48 17.84
CA TYR A 28 22.71 13.49 16.87
C TYR A 28 21.87 14.78 16.90
N GLY A 29 20.80 14.84 17.69
CA GLY A 29 19.94 16.01 17.81
C GLY A 29 19.34 16.43 16.48
N SER A 30 19.65 17.65 16.04
CA SER A 30 19.18 18.23 14.78
C SER A 30 20.11 18.00 13.58
N ASP A 31 21.22 17.26 13.73
CA ASP A 31 22.09 16.91 12.60
C ASP A 31 21.42 15.84 11.72
N THR A 32 20.57 16.29 10.81
CA THR A 32 19.83 15.45 9.87
C THR A 32 20.74 14.69 8.91
N ALA A 33 21.93 15.24 8.60
CA ALA A 33 22.89 14.58 7.72
C ALA A 33 23.53 13.37 8.42
N ALA A 34 23.89 13.49 9.70
CA ALA A 34 24.37 12.37 10.49
C ALA A 34 23.29 11.28 10.65
N ILE A 35 22.06 11.68 11.02
CA ILE A 35 20.93 10.73 11.14
C ILE A 35 20.70 9.99 9.82
N THR A 36 20.70 10.70 8.69
CA THR A 36 20.47 10.11 7.36
C THR A 36 21.58 9.12 6.97
N ARG A 37 22.86 9.44 7.26
CA ARG A 37 23.96 8.52 6.99
C ARG A 37 23.83 7.22 7.79
N GLU A 38 23.55 7.34 9.07
CA GLU A 38 23.48 6.21 10.00
C GLU A 38 22.27 5.32 9.74
N ILE A 39 21.09 5.90 9.51
CA ILE A 39 19.91 5.09 9.16
C ILE A 39 20.12 4.38 7.83
N ASN A 40 20.75 5.02 6.83
CA ASN A 40 21.05 4.36 5.56
C ASN A 40 22.07 3.23 5.72
N GLN A 41 23.01 3.33 6.66
CA GLN A 41 23.91 2.23 6.98
C GLN A 41 23.17 1.08 7.66
N TRP A 42 22.27 1.37 8.60
CA TRP A 42 21.43 0.35 9.24
C TRP A 42 20.53 -0.37 8.24
N ARG A 43 19.91 0.36 7.30
CA ARG A 43 19.08 -0.20 6.21
C ARG A 43 19.85 -1.13 5.28
N LYS A 44 21.17 -0.94 5.10
CA LYS A 44 21.99 -1.87 4.30
C LYS A 44 22.12 -3.25 4.94
N SER A 45 22.13 -3.34 6.27
CA SER A 45 22.15 -4.62 6.99
C SER A 45 20.75 -5.15 7.34
N HIS A 46 19.72 -4.33 7.17
CA HIS A 46 18.31 -4.65 7.39
C HIS A 46 17.51 -4.26 6.14
N PRO A 47 17.60 -5.03 5.06
CA PRO A 47 16.90 -4.68 3.82
C PRO A 47 15.39 -4.65 4.03
N GLU A 48 14.76 -3.60 3.52
CA GLU A 48 13.32 -3.41 3.59
C GLU A 48 12.60 -4.48 2.73
N PRO A 49 11.58 -5.18 3.27
CA PRO A 49 10.75 -6.06 2.46
C PRO A 49 9.92 -5.23 1.47
N ARG A 50 9.56 -5.81 0.32
CA ARG A 50 8.67 -5.13 -0.64
C ARG A 50 7.24 -5.62 -0.51
N ALA A 51 6.30 -4.68 -0.45
CA ALA A 51 4.90 -4.98 -0.67
C ALA A 51 4.67 -5.36 -2.15
N THR A 52 3.75 -6.28 -2.41
CA THR A 52 3.45 -6.78 -3.77
C THR A 52 2.00 -6.53 -4.18
N LEU A 53 1.75 -6.45 -5.48
CA LEU A 53 0.40 -6.37 -6.06
C LEU A 53 -0.51 -7.49 -5.52
N SER A 54 0.02 -8.70 -5.33
CA SER A 54 -0.76 -9.81 -4.76
C SER A 54 -1.30 -9.47 -3.37
N GLN A 55 -0.50 -8.82 -2.52
CA GLN A 55 -0.95 -8.42 -1.19
C GLN A 55 -2.02 -7.31 -1.24
N VAL A 56 -1.97 -6.45 -2.25
CA VAL A 56 -3.05 -5.48 -2.52
C VAL A 56 -4.33 -6.22 -2.92
N ALA A 57 -4.23 -7.22 -3.79
CA ALA A 57 -5.37 -8.05 -4.17
C ALA A 57 -5.94 -8.83 -2.96
N ASP A 58 -5.09 -9.37 -2.08
CA ASP A 58 -5.51 -10.04 -0.84
C ASP A 58 -6.32 -9.10 0.06
N GLN A 59 -5.89 -7.83 0.17
CA GLN A 59 -6.63 -6.81 0.93
C GLN A 59 -7.98 -6.47 0.30
N ILE A 60 -8.03 -6.31 -1.03
CA ILE A 60 -9.30 -6.06 -1.74
C ILE A 60 -10.28 -7.21 -1.51
N GLU A 61 -9.82 -8.46 -1.56
CA GLU A 61 -10.63 -9.65 -1.27
C GLU A 61 -11.09 -9.69 0.19
N TYR A 62 -10.23 -9.31 1.13
CA TYR A 62 -10.60 -9.20 2.53
C TYR A 62 -11.70 -8.15 2.75
N VAL A 63 -11.56 -6.95 2.17
CA VAL A 63 -12.60 -5.90 2.25
C VAL A 63 -13.90 -6.38 1.61
N ARG A 64 -13.85 -7.01 0.42
CA ARG A 64 -15.03 -7.64 -0.20
C ARG A 64 -15.68 -8.66 0.72
N LYS A 65 -14.91 -9.50 1.41
CA LYS A 65 -15.43 -10.52 2.33
C LYS A 65 -16.13 -9.89 3.54
N VAL A 66 -15.60 -8.79 4.07
CA VAL A 66 -16.12 -8.15 5.29
C VAL A 66 -17.27 -7.20 4.99
N ALA A 67 -17.15 -6.36 3.96
CA ALA A 67 -18.09 -5.29 3.64
C ALA A 67 -19.04 -5.63 2.48
N GLY A 68 -18.76 -6.68 1.70
CA GLY A 68 -19.49 -7.01 0.49
C GLY A 68 -18.94 -6.30 -0.76
N VAL A 69 -19.23 -6.86 -1.93
CA VAL A 69 -18.68 -6.36 -3.21
C VAL A 69 -19.22 -4.98 -3.61
N ASP A 70 -20.36 -4.56 -3.08
CA ASP A 70 -20.97 -3.24 -3.35
C ASP A 70 -20.35 -2.09 -2.54
N HIS A 71 -19.37 -2.41 -1.68
CA HIS A 71 -18.78 -1.48 -0.70
C HIS A 71 -17.24 -1.45 -0.74
N VAL A 72 -16.65 -1.90 -1.84
CA VAL A 72 -15.19 -1.87 -2.06
C VAL A 72 -14.84 -0.95 -3.23
N GLY A 73 -13.75 -0.20 -3.09
CA GLY A 73 -13.24 0.71 -4.12
C GLY A 73 -11.72 0.81 -4.07
N ILE A 74 -11.12 1.59 -4.98
CA ILE A 74 -9.68 1.80 -5.06
C ILE A 74 -9.36 3.27 -4.79
N GLY A 75 -8.49 3.50 -3.81
CA GLY A 75 -7.80 4.78 -3.61
C GLY A 75 -6.30 4.50 -3.49
N SER A 76 -5.54 4.78 -4.56
CA SER A 76 -4.13 4.37 -4.62
C SER A 76 -3.20 5.26 -3.80
N ASP A 77 -3.57 6.51 -3.55
CA ASP A 77 -2.68 7.51 -2.95
C ASP A 77 -1.40 7.74 -3.77
N PHE A 78 -1.47 7.55 -5.09
CA PHE A 78 -0.37 7.94 -5.99
C PHE A 78 -0.05 9.43 -5.81
N ASP A 79 1.23 9.78 -5.94
CA ASP A 79 1.80 11.10 -5.65
C ASP A 79 1.69 11.56 -4.17
N GLY A 80 1.06 10.78 -3.29
CA GLY A 80 1.00 10.99 -1.83
C GLY A 80 2.03 10.18 -1.03
N ILE A 81 2.73 9.24 -1.67
CA ILE A 81 3.63 8.25 -1.04
C ILE A 81 5.05 8.30 -1.62
N THR A 82 6.04 7.90 -0.82
CA THR A 82 7.45 7.87 -1.24
C THR A 82 7.90 6.51 -1.78
N GLU A 83 7.19 5.44 -1.45
CA GLU A 83 7.49 4.05 -1.86
C GLU A 83 6.24 3.42 -2.44
N VAL A 84 6.39 2.73 -3.58
CA VAL A 84 5.29 2.10 -4.31
C VAL A 84 5.28 0.59 -4.13
N VAL A 85 4.12 -0.02 -4.36
CA VAL A 85 3.95 -1.47 -4.32
C VAL A 85 4.57 -2.08 -5.59
N GLN A 86 5.28 -3.21 -5.45
CA GLN A 86 5.83 -3.94 -6.59
C GLN A 86 4.71 -4.45 -7.51
N GLY A 87 4.83 -4.14 -8.81
CA GLY A 87 3.82 -4.43 -9.82
C GLY A 87 2.66 -3.41 -9.85
N LEU A 88 2.74 -2.37 -9.01
CA LEU A 88 1.80 -1.25 -8.93
C LEU A 88 2.56 0.08 -8.85
N GLU A 89 3.54 0.25 -9.73
CA GLU A 89 4.47 1.39 -9.72
C GLU A 89 3.79 2.73 -10.05
N ASP A 90 2.81 2.71 -10.94
CA ASP A 90 2.08 3.91 -11.37
C ASP A 90 0.67 3.58 -11.89
N VAL A 91 -0.07 4.60 -12.33
CA VAL A 91 -1.45 4.44 -12.85
C VAL A 91 -1.56 3.52 -14.06
N SER A 92 -0.51 3.37 -14.87
CA SER A 92 -0.52 2.48 -16.04
C SER A 92 -0.55 1.00 -15.67
N THR A 93 -0.25 0.67 -14.40
CA THR A 93 -0.20 -0.71 -13.90
C THR A 93 -1.53 -1.22 -13.35
N PHE A 94 -2.56 -0.38 -13.23
CA PHE A 94 -3.88 -0.83 -12.77
C PHE A 94 -4.45 -2.03 -13.55
N PRO A 95 -4.34 -2.12 -14.89
CA PRO A 95 -4.78 -3.30 -15.62
C PRO A 95 -4.17 -4.61 -15.11
N VAL A 96 -2.95 -4.58 -14.55
CA VAL A 96 -2.30 -5.77 -13.96
C VAL A 96 -3.01 -6.22 -12.68
N LEU A 97 -3.47 -5.28 -11.85
CA LEU A 97 -4.26 -5.58 -10.65
C LEU A 97 -5.63 -6.16 -11.01
N PHE A 98 -6.30 -5.59 -12.01
CA PHE A 98 -7.57 -6.13 -12.50
C PHE A 98 -7.38 -7.52 -13.11
N ALA A 99 -6.30 -7.76 -13.84
CA ALA A 99 -5.96 -9.08 -14.35
C ALA A 99 -5.69 -10.09 -13.23
N GLU A 100 -5.06 -9.67 -12.13
CA GLU A 100 -4.88 -10.50 -10.92
C GLU A 100 -6.23 -10.89 -10.31
N LEU A 101 -7.11 -9.93 -10.07
CA LEU A 101 -8.43 -10.19 -9.48
C LEU A 101 -9.30 -11.05 -10.41
N ALA A 102 -9.25 -10.83 -11.72
CA ALA A 102 -9.90 -11.68 -12.71
C ALA A 102 -9.41 -13.13 -12.62
N ARG A 103 -8.08 -13.34 -12.52
CA ARG A 103 -7.49 -14.68 -12.32
C ARG A 103 -7.90 -15.34 -10.99
N ARG A 104 -8.30 -14.55 -9.99
CA ARG A 104 -8.86 -15.02 -8.72
C ARG A 104 -10.38 -15.25 -8.75
N GLY A 105 -11.02 -15.11 -9.91
CA GLY A 105 -12.43 -15.41 -10.09
C GLY A 105 -13.36 -14.23 -9.79
N TRP A 106 -12.87 -13.00 -9.81
CA TRP A 106 -13.74 -11.84 -9.87
C TRP A 106 -14.48 -11.80 -11.22
N SER A 107 -15.80 -11.65 -11.17
CA SER A 107 -16.59 -11.50 -12.38
C SER A 107 -16.41 -10.10 -12.99
N ASP A 108 -16.68 -9.95 -14.28
CA ASP A 108 -16.67 -8.63 -14.94
C ASP A 108 -17.58 -7.62 -14.23
N ALA A 109 -18.72 -8.08 -13.71
CA ALA A 109 -19.63 -7.24 -12.93
C ALA A 109 -19.00 -6.77 -11.61
N ASP A 110 -18.30 -7.66 -10.89
CA ASP A 110 -17.60 -7.29 -9.66
C ASP A 110 -16.41 -6.34 -9.93
N LEU A 111 -15.71 -6.55 -11.04
CA LEU A 111 -14.59 -5.69 -11.44
C LEU A 111 -15.07 -4.29 -11.83
N ARG A 112 -16.21 -4.16 -12.53
CA ARG A 112 -16.80 -2.85 -12.83
C ARG A 112 -17.20 -2.09 -11.56
N LYS A 113 -17.78 -2.79 -10.59
CA LYS A 113 -18.09 -2.25 -9.25
C LYS A 113 -16.85 -1.68 -8.58
N LEU A 114 -15.78 -2.47 -8.51
CA LEU A 114 -14.50 -2.07 -7.95
C LEU A 114 -13.86 -0.89 -8.71
N ALA A 115 -13.95 -0.88 -10.04
CA ALA A 115 -13.35 0.14 -10.90
C ALA A 115 -13.96 1.53 -10.71
N GLY A 116 -15.22 1.62 -10.26
CA GLY A 116 -15.82 2.91 -9.97
C GLY A 116 -17.33 2.92 -9.79
N GLU A 117 -18.07 1.88 -10.19
CA GLU A 117 -19.54 1.94 -10.07
C GLU A 117 -20.00 2.03 -8.61
N ASN A 118 -19.28 1.41 -7.68
CA ASN A 118 -19.56 1.57 -6.25
C ASN A 118 -19.37 3.01 -5.80
N PHE A 119 -18.29 3.66 -6.25
CA PHE A 119 -18.03 5.07 -5.94
C PHE A 119 -19.10 5.97 -6.54
N LEU A 120 -19.41 5.80 -7.83
CA LEU A 120 -20.41 6.59 -8.54
C LEU A 120 -21.80 6.48 -7.90
N ARG A 121 -22.20 5.27 -7.46
CA ARG A 121 -23.45 5.06 -6.74
C ARG A 121 -23.51 5.90 -5.47
N VAL A 122 -22.47 5.83 -4.62
CA VAL A 122 -22.42 6.59 -3.36
C VAL A 122 -22.34 8.10 -3.62
N PHE A 123 -21.58 8.51 -4.64
CA PHE A 123 -21.45 9.91 -5.01
C PHE A 123 -22.80 10.51 -5.42
N ALA A 124 -23.57 9.79 -6.25
CA ALA A 124 -24.91 10.22 -6.67
C ALA A 124 -25.95 10.28 -5.52
N GLU A 125 -25.76 9.53 -4.44
CA GLU A 125 -26.60 9.62 -3.24
C GLU A 125 -26.22 10.79 -2.33
N ALA A 126 -24.99 11.29 -2.45
CA ALA A 126 -24.44 12.35 -1.61
C ALA A 126 -24.64 13.77 -2.18
N GLU A 127 -24.83 13.88 -3.51
CA GLU A 127 -25.19 15.12 -4.22
C GLU A 127 -26.70 15.38 -4.20
#